data_AF-A0A660VGF5-F1
#
_entry.id   AF-A0A660VGF5-F1
#
_cell.length_a   1.000
_cell.length_b   1.000
_cell.length_c   1.000
_cell.angle_alpha   90.00
_cell.angle_beta   90.00
_cell.angle_gamma   90.00
#
_symmetry.space_group_name_H-M   'P 1'
#
loop_
_entity.id
_entity.type
_entity.pdbx_description
1 polymer ?
#
loop_
_entity_poly.entity_id
_entity_poly.type
_entity_poly.pdbx_seq_one_letter_code
_entity_poly.pdbx_strand_id
1 'polypeptide(L)'
;MRSGGLLISAVMGLLFATCGCEPGFFAAVYYFYTTQPKPLRIETKSLPDAVVGTPYSTHLKATGGSSPYTWSVTNGSLPPGLSLDSSSGLVSGTPTNAGVYAFTVAVTDKRSKSASKSFTIIVNAGGTPLAITTASLPMATEGASYSATIEATGGATPYSWGIVGLPSGLTWMQVGDTLQISGTPVSGTSDSSPYSVVVYVIDSSSPVQNNSKTFSLVVSPSGDWYVDGVGGSDFNSGTSWGDAFRTIAKALSVATHRDTILVADATYYETDLNFNGKRIHLKGVDYHSGGLTRPVIDCQSGGRAFYFGSGETGDCVVDNFVIRNGRVEDGSGGGILCENNSSPTISNCVFEGNEVVDTNGWWNDETGGAICCKNSSNPTIVNCTFSDNSATGGGLYGYGGAIFCGSSSPSILNCTFIKNSADIYGGAIDCGNASNPRITNCLFSGNSTQFAGGAIACWDSSSPTVSNCTFNANHAKGSFAYGGAIYCKSSTATLNNCILWSNSASYSGNEIYIENSGSSCTLNYCCVDNTGYGGVTSNIIENNCIFADPQFADAANADYHLKSTSPCIDAGSNSLLPSGVDKDLDGNQRIVNGTVDIGAYEMQW
;
A
#
# COMPACT_ATOMS: atom_id res chain seq x y z
N MET A 1 -69.78 21.44 54.76
CA MET A 1 -69.62 22.91 54.87
C MET A 1 -70.11 23.55 53.57
N ARG A 2 -71.08 24.47 53.66
CA ARG A 2 -71.56 25.50 52.67
C ARG A 2 -71.51 25.18 51.16
N SER A 3 -72.65 24.97 50.50
CA SER A 3 -73.54 25.96 49.80
C SER A 3 -72.94 26.63 48.56
N GLY A 4 -73.64 26.51 47.42
CA GLY A 4 -73.39 27.35 46.23
C GLY A 4 -73.96 26.77 44.94
N GLY A 5 -75.28 26.85 44.75
CA GLY A 5 -75.89 26.73 43.43
C GLY A 5 -76.37 28.10 42.96
N LEU A 6 -76.00 28.50 41.73
CA LEU A 6 -76.90 28.98 40.66
C LEU A 6 -76.11 29.46 39.42
N LEU A 7 -76.75 29.23 38.26
CA LEU A 7 -76.74 29.99 37.00
C LEU A 7 -75.63 29.81 35.95
N ILE A 8 -76.08 29.53 34.71
CA ILE A 8 -75.91 30.25 33.42
C ILE A 8 -76.40 29.27 32.32
N SER A 9 -77.14 29.58 31.26
CA SER A 9 -77.86 30.75 30.74
C SER A 9 -78.84 30.21 29.71
N ALA A 10 -80.10 30.64 29.73
CA ALA A 10 -80.92 30.70 28.52
C ALA A 10 -81.30 32.18 28.35
N VAL A 11 -80.69 32.82 27.35
CA VAL A 11 -80.95 34.21 27.00
C VAL A 11 -82.32 34.29 26.34
N MET A 12 -83.25 34.97 27.00
CA MET A 12 -84.56 35.34 26.47
C MET A 12 -84.57 36.87 26.35
N GLY A 13 -84.41 37.39 25.13
CA GLY A 13 -84.54 38.82 24.83
C GLY A 13 -85.96 39.11 24.35
N LEU A 14 -86.77 39.72 25.21
CA LEU A 14 -88.09 40.28 24.89
C LEU A 14 -87.93 41.72 24.38
N LEU A 15 -88.54 42.05 23.22
CA LEU A 15 -88.76 43.42 22.78
C LEU A 15 -90.23 43.79 23.08
N PHE A 16 -90.46 44.68 24.05
CA PHE A 16 -91.79 45.25 24.30
C PHE A 16 -91.94 46.58 23.56
N ALA A 17 -93.01 46.74 22.79
CA ALA A 17 -93.55 48.05 22.42
C ALA A 17 -94.92 48.21 23.11
N THR A 18 -95.02 49.16 24.02
CA THR A 18 -96.25 49.53 24.75
C THR A 18 -96.87 50.78 24.14
N CYS A 19 -98.20 50.76 23.92
CA CYS A 19 -99.15 51.89 23.84
C CYS A 19 -100.33 51.43 22.96
N GLY A 20 -101.61 51.41 23.33
CA GLY A 20 -102.38 51.80 24.51
C GLY A 20 -103.86 51.42 24.23
N CYS A 21 -104.64 51.18 25.30
CA CYS A 21 -106.09 50.90 25.35
C CYS A 21 -106.68 49.70 24.55
N GLU A 22 -107.38 48.83 25.30
CA GLU A 22 -108.39 47.84 24.87
C GLU A 22 -107.94 46.54 24.13
N PRO A 23 -108.75 45.45 24.17
CA PRO A 23 -108.27 44.10 24.43
C PRO A 23 -107.70 43.41 23.18
N GLY A 24 -106.42 43.05 23.22
CA GLY A 24 -105.69 42.48 22.09
C GLY A 24 -105.03 41.13 22.38
N PHE A 25 -105.39 40.13 21.59
CA PHE A 25 -104.69 38.86 21.41
C PHE A 25 -103.19 39.08 21.13
N PHE A 26 -102.30 38.38 21.85
CA PHE A 26 -100.90 38.24 21.45
C PHE A 26 -100.57 36.75 21.29
N ALA A 27 -100.44 36.30 20.05
CA ALA A 27 -99.89 34.99 19.74
C ALA A 27 -98.36 35.09 19.72
N ALA A 28 -97.70 34.43 20.67
CA ALA A 28 -96.27 34.18 20.59
C ALA A 28 -96.05 32.93 19.71
N VAL A 29 -95.47 33.12 18.51
CA VAL A 29 -95.01 32.02 17.66
C VAL A 29 -93.65 31.53 18.19
N TYR A 30 -93.60 30.30 18.71
CA TYR A 30 -92.37 29.62 19.09
C TYR A 30 -91.83 28.81 17.91
N TYR A 31 -90.64 29.16 17.40
CA TYR A 31 -89.90 28.28 16.49
C TYR A 31 -89.13 27.23 17.31
N PHE A 32 -89.56 25.97 17.24
CA PHE A 32 -88.78 24.84 17.73
C PHE A 32 -87.72 24.48 16.68
N TYR A 33 -86.48 24.91 16.86
CA TYR A 33 -85.36 24.30 16.13
C TYR A 33 -85.08 22.92 16.75
N THR A 34 -85.52 21.86 16.07
CA THR A 34 -85.03 20.51 16.39
C THR A 34 -83.65 20.38 15.77
N THR A 35 -82.60 20.35 16.60
CA THR A 35 -81.27 19.94 16.16
C THR A 35 -81.32 18.44 15.89
N GLN A 36 -81.53 18.04 14.63
CA GLN A 36 -81.33 16.65 14.23
C GLN A 36 -79.86 16.28 14.52
N PRO A 37 -79.57 15.34 15.43
CA PRO A 37 -78.20 14.94 15.69
C PRO A 37 -77.61 14.36 14.41
N LYS A 38 -76.42 14.84 14.02
CA LYS A 38 -75.65 14.34 12.87
C LYS A 38 -75.64 12.80 12.91
N PRO A 39 -75.91 12.09 11.80
CA PRO A 39 -75.99 10.63 11.82
C PRO A 39 -74.65 10.02 12.24
N LEU A 40 -74.72 9.01 13.11
CA LEU A 40 -73.54 8.29 13.59
C LEU A 40 -72.88 7.55 12.41
N ARG A 41 -71.56 7.66 12.29
CA ARG A 41 -70.77 6.97 11.28
C ARG A 41 -69.34 6.71 11.76
N ILE A 42 -68.71 5.66 11.22
CA ILE A 42 -67.29 5.36 11.40
C ILE A 42 -66.49 6.08 10.30
N GLU A 43 -65.49 6.89 10.68
CA GLU A 43 -64.66 7.66 9.75
C GLU A 43 -63.37 6.95 9.35
N THR A 44 -62.88 6.00 10.17
CA THR A 44 -61.69 5.21 9.84
C THR A 44 -61.89 4.49 8.50
N LYS A 45 -60.97 4.71 7.56
CA LYS A 45 -61.06 4.17 6.19
C LYS A 45 -60.51 2.75 6.09
N SER A 46 -59.33 2.52 6.63
CA SER A 46 -58.59 1.26 6.67
C SER A 46 -57.75 1.19 7.94
N LEU A 47 -57.18 0.02 8.21
CA LEU A 47 -56.24 -0.23 9.30
C LEU A 47 -54.88 -0.64 8.70
N PRO A 48 -53.74 -0.24 9.29
CA PRO A 48 -52.43 -0.75 8.87
C PRO A 48 -52.32 -2.26 9.09
N ASP A 49 -51.47 -2.91 8.29
CA ASP A 49 -51.07 -4.30 8.51
C ASP A 49 -50.25 -4.44 9.80
N ALA A 50 -50.21 -5.65 10.36
CA ALA A 50 -49.48 -5.98 11.57
C ALA A 50 -48.42 -7.06 11.30
N VAL A 51 -47.51 -7.27 12.25
CA VAL A 51 -46.47 -8.32 12.18
C VAL A 51 -46.55 -9.14 13.46
N VAL A 52 -46.49 -10.47 13.34
CA VAL A 52 -46.48 -11.37 14.51
C VAL A 52 -45.38 -10.96 15.48
N GLY A 53 -45.72 -10.83 16.77
CA GLY A 53 -44.77 -10.46 17.82
C GLY A 53 -44.49 -8.96 17.96
N THR A 54 -44.96 -8.11 17.05
CA THR A 54 -44.78 -6.65 17.12
C THR A 54 -46.02 -5.96 17.72
N PRO A 55 -45.87 -5.06 18.72
CA PRO A 55 -47.00 -4.31 19.27
C PRO A 55 -47.76 -3.52 18.20
N TYR A 56 -49.08 -3.65 18.20
CA TYR A 56 -50.01 -2.96 17.31
C TYR A 56 -50.91 -2.03 18.13
N SER A 57 -51.16 -0.82 17.63
CA SER A 57 -52.00 0.18 18.30
C SER A 57 -52.60 1.14 17.29
N THR A 58 -53.92 1.13 17.10
CA THR A 58 -54.62 2.03 16.17
C THR A 58 -56.03 2.36 16.66
N HIS A 59 -56.38 3.65 16.67
CA HIS A 59 -57.70 4.11 17.09
C HIS A 59 -58.72 4.12 15.95
N LEU A 60 -59.91 3.57 16.21
CA LEU A 60 -61.10 3.80 15.39
C LEU A 60 -61.73 5.15 15.73
N LYS A 61 -62.20 5.88 14.71
CA LYS A 61 -62.82 7.20 14.86
C LYS A 61 -64.26 7.16 14.37
N ALA A 62 -65.19 7.74 15.14
CA ALA A 62 -66.59 7.92 14.77
C ALA A 62 -67.03 9.37 14.96
N THR A 63 -68.01 9.80 14.16
CA THR A 63 -68.65 11.12 14.30
C THR A 63 -70.17 11.02 14.17
N GLY A 64 -70.89 12.03 14.69
CA GLY A 64 -72.35 12.00 14.80
C GLY A 64 -72.84 11.24 16.03
N GLY A 65 -74.15 11.19 16.26
CA GLY A 65 -74.73 10.61 17.48
C GLY A 65 -74.45 11.42 18.75
N SER A 66 -74.68 10.79 19.91
CA SER A 66 -74.44 11.35 21.26
C SER A 66 -73.40 10.56 22.04
N SER A 67 -72.36 11.21 22.53
CA SER A 67 -71.35 10.58 23.39
C SER A 67 -71.93 10.13 24.76
N PRO A 68 -71.33 9.12 25.42
CA PRO A 68 -70.17 8.32 25.00
C PRO A 68 -70.50 7.29 23.90
N TYR A 69 -69.48 6.85 23.18
CA TYR A 69 -69.58 5.75 22.21
C TYR A 69 -69.16 4.43 22.83
N THR A 70 -69.83 3.35 22.44
CA THR A 70 -69.45 1.98 22.78
C THR A 70 -69.11 1.21 21.51
N TRP A 71 -67.94 0.59 21.48
CA TRP A 71 -67.40 -0.14 20.34
C TRP A 71 -67.46 -1.66 20.57
N SER A 72 -67.75 -2.41 19.51
CA SER A 72 -67.80 -3.88 19.55
C SER A 72 -67.46 -4.49 18.19
N VAL A 73 -66.93 -5.71 18.19
CA VAL A 73 -66.79 -6.53 16.97
C VAL A 73 -68.08 -7.35 16.83
N THR A 74 -68.78 -7.19 15.71
CA THR A 74 -70.10 -7.82 15.48
C THR A 74 -70.07 -8.99 14.51
N ASN A 75 -69.03 -9.10 13.69
CA ASN A 75 -68.82 -10.23 12.78
C ASN A 75 -67.32 -10.45 12.54
N GLY A 76 -66.90 -11.70 12.35
CA GLY A 76 -65.49 -12.07 12.26
C GLY A 76 -64.74 -11.95 13.59
N SER A 77 -63.42 -11.95 13.54
CA SER A 77 -62.56 -11.80 14.72
C SER A 77 -61.34 -10.93 14.40
N LEU A 78 -60.86 -10.22 15.41
CA LEU A 78 -59.55 -9.58 15.34
C LEU A 78 -58.45 -10.65 15.24
N PRO A 79 -57.28 -10.32 14.68
CA PRO A 79 -56.12 -11.22 14.74
C PRO A 79 -55.86 -11.68 16.19
N PRO A 80 -55.59 -12.98 16.43
CA PRO A 80 -55.28 -13.50 17.76
C PRO A 80 -54.17 -12.69 18.44
N GLY A 81 -54.43 -12.15 19.63
CA GLY A 81 -53.51 -11.28 20.37
C GLY A 81 -53.78 -9.78 20.22
N LEU A 82 -54.72 -9.37 19.35
CA LEU A 82 -55.29 -8.03 19.32
C LEU A 82 -56.66 -7.99 20.02
N SER A 83 -56.98 -6.84 20.60
CA SER A 83 -58.25 -6.57 21.28
C SER A 83 -58.77 -5.18 20.92
N LEU A 84 -60.10 -5.00 20.99
CA LEU A 84 -60.76 -3.70 20.83
C LEU A 84 -61.23 -3.20 22.18
N ASP A 85 -60.72 -2.05 22.62
CA ASP A 85 -61.23 -1.36 23.80
C ASP A 85 -62.61 -0.75 23.50
N SER A 86 -63.62 -1.20 24.22
CA SER A 86 -65.02 -0.84 23.96
C SER A 86 -65.36 0.62 24.25
N SER A 87 -64.55 1.33 25.04
CA SER A 87 -64.82 2.72 25.46
C SER A 87 -64.09 3.75 24.60
N SER A 88 -62.90 3.41 24.10
CA SER A 88 -62.02 4.30 23.34
C SER A 88 -61.98 3.99 21.84
N GLY A 89 -62.35 2.77 21.44
CA GLY A 89 -62.22 2.32 20.05
C GLY A 89 -60.78 1.97 19.65
N LEU A 90 -59.88 1.79 20.62
CA LEU A 90 -58.49 1.41 20.38
C LEU A 90 -58.38 -0.09 20.05
N VAL A 91 -57.89 -0.42 18.85
CA VAL A 91 -57.43 -1.76 18.52
C VAL A 91 -55.97 -1.87 18.91
N SER A 92 -55.64 -2.70 19.91
CA SER A 92 -54.27 -2.85 20.37
C SER A 92 -53.95 -4.25 20.89
N GLY A 93 -52.67 -4.58 20.93
CA GLY A 93 -52.15 -5.86 21.40
C GLY A 93 -50.91 -6.28 20.63
N THR A 94 -50.56 -7.56 20.68
CA THR A 94 -49.46 -8.15 19.90
C THR A 94 -50.00 -9.37 19.18
N PRO A 95 -50.09 -9.35 17.84
CA PRO A 95 -50.69 -10.47 17.12
C PRO A 95 -49.76 -11.69 17.19
N THR A 96 -50.36 -12.88 17.28
CA THR A 96 -49.65 -14.14 17.54
C THR A 96 -49.62 -15.08 16.33
N ASN A 97 -50.60 -14.96 15.42
CA ASN A 97 -50.70 -15.81 14.24
C ASN A 97 -50.75 -14.95 12.97
N ALA A 98 -49.90 -15.29 11.99
CA ALA A 98 -49.96 -14.70 10.66
C ALA A 98 -51.27 -15.09 9.95
N GLY A 99 -51.76 -14.23 9.06
CA GLY A 99 -52.98 -14.47 8.30
C GLY A 99 -53.72 -13.19 7.92
N VAL A 100 -54.76 -13.34 7.10
CA VAL A 100 -55.65 -12.24 6.71
C VAL A 100 -56.91 -12.32 7.56
N TYR A 101 -57.15 -11.29 8.38
CA TYR A 101 -58.28 -11.26 9.30
C TYR A 101 -59.26 -10.16 8.89
N ALA A 102 -60.44 -10.57 8.44
CA ALA A 102 -61.54 -9.67 8.12
C ALA A 102 -62.57 -9.68 9.26
N PHE A 103 -62.98 -8.49 9.71
CA PHE A 103 -63.94 -8.33 10.81
C PHE A 103 -64.78 -7.07 10.63
N THR A 104 -65.96 -7.04 11.25
CA THR A 104 -66.88 -5.90 11.24
C THR A 104 -66.97 -5.31 12.64
N VAL A 105 -66.78 -3.99 12.73
CA VAL A 105 -66.90 -3.23 13.97
C VAL A 105 -68.20 -2.42 13.95
N ALA A 106 -68.91 -2.41 15.07
CA ALA A 106 -70.03 -1.52 15.33
C ALA A 106 -69.69 -0.48 16.40
N VAL A 107 -70.14 0.76 16.18
CA VAL A 107 -70.16 1.83 17.17
C VAL A 107 -71.60 2.17 17.52
N THR A 108 -71.90 2.23 18.83
CA THR A 108 -73.22 2.59 19.36
C THR A 108 -73.11 3.83 20.23
N ASP A 109 -74.02 4.78 20.05
CA ASP A 109 -74.08 6.01 20.84
C ASP A 109 -74.96 5.88 22.09
N LYS A 110 -74.95 6.88 22.98
CA LYS A 110 -75.75 6.90 24.22
C LYS A 110 -77.27 6.74 23.98
N ARG A 111 -77.75 7.06 22.78
CA ARG A 111 -79.18 6.99 22.39
C ARG A 111 -79.49 5.70 21.62
N SER A 112 -78.62 4.70 21.70
CA SER A 112 -78.77 3.39 21.03
C SER A 112 -78.84 3.48 19.50
N LYS A 113 -78.26 4.53 18.89
CA LYS A 113 -78.02 4.57 17.44
C LYS A 113 -76.70 3.88 17.13
N SER A 114 -76.68 3.07 16.08
CA SER A 114 -75.53 2.25 15.70
C SER A 114 -75.07 2.50 14.27
N ALA A 115 -73.76 2.42 14.02
CA ALA A 115 -73.17 2.35 12.69
C ALA A 115 -72.13 1.23 12.65
N SER A 116 -72.00 0.53 11.53
CA SER A 116 -71.06 -0.59 11.37
C SER A 116 -70.18 -0.44 10.14
N LYS A 117 -68.96 -0.99 10.18
CA LYS A 117 -68.02 -1.01 9.06
C LYS A 117 -67.08 -2.21 9.14
N SER A 118 -66.77 -2.80 7.98
CA SER A 118 -65.80 -3.89 7.86
C SER A 118 -64.37 -3.37 7.67
N PHE A 119 -63.42 -4.05 8.28
CA PHE A 119 -61.98 -3.83 8.19
C PHE A 119 -61.24 -5.15 7.95
N THR A 120 -60.04 -5.03 7.41
CA THR A 120 -59.09 -6.13 7.25
C THR A 120 -57.77 -5.71 7.88
N ILE A 121 -57.13 -6.63 8.61
CA ILE A 121 -55.73 -6.52 9.02
C ILE A 121 -55.01 -7.74 8.44
N ILE A 122 -53.95 -7.52 7.67
CA ILE A 122 -53.01 -8.59 7.29
C ILE A 122 -51.96 -8.68 8.39
N VAL A 123 -51.81 -9.84 9.01
CA VAL A 123 -50.70 -10.11 9.95
C VAL A 123 -49.62 -10.88 9.20
N ASN A 124 -48.50 -10.23 8.96
CA ASN A 124 -47.32 -10.84 8.36
C ASN A 124 -46.57 -11.69 9.41
N ALA A 125 -45.96 -12.79 8.98
CA ALA A 125 -45.12 -13.60 9.86
C ALA A 125 -43.89 -12.81 10.31
N GLY A 126 -43.61 -12.77 11.61
CA GLY A 126 -42.38 -12.20 12.15
C GLY A 126 -41.25 -13.23 12.05
N GLY A 127 -40.36 -13.07 11.07
CA GLY A 127 -39.15 -13.89 10.96
C GLY A 127 -38.02 -13.34 11.84
N THR A 128 -37.10 -14.21 12.27
CA THR A 128 -35.80 -13.76 12.79
C THR A 128 -35.09 -12.93 11.71
N PRO A 129 -34.32 -11.89 12.05
CA PRO A 129 -33.64 -11.07 11.05
C PRO A 129 -32.69 -11.92 10.19
N LEU A 130 -32.80 -11.79 8.87
CA LEU A 130 -31.88 -12.43 7.93
C LEU A 130 -30.46 -11.91 8.17
N ALA A 131 -29.51 -12.80 8.40
CA ALA A 131 -28.11 -12.45 8.66
C ALA A 131 -27.16 -13.49 8.07
N ILE A 132 -26.10 -13.03 7.41
CA ILE A 132 -24.98 -13.89 6.97
C ILE A 132 -24.14 -14.24 8.21
N THR A 133 -24.01 -15.53 8.52
CA THR A 133 -23.36 -16.03 9.73
C THR A 133 -21.86 -16.28 9.53
N THR A 134 -21.42 -16.57 8.30
CA THR A 134 -20.01 -16.77 7.97
C THR A 134 -19.18 -15.56 8.38
N ALA A 135 -18.16 -15.78 9.22
CA ALA A 135 -17.36 -14.69 9.80
C ALA A 135 -16.34 -14.12 8.79
N SER A 136 -15.56 -15.00 8.15
CA SER A 136 -14.47 -14.70 7.24
C SER A 136 -14.35 -15.78 6.16
N LEU A 137 -13.62 -15.48 5.08
CA LEU A 137 -13.22 -16.46 4.07
C LEU A 137 -11.83 -17.03 4.42
N PRO A 138 -11.57 -18.33 4.19
CA PRO A 138 -10.21 -18.87 4.23
C PRO A 138 -9.29 -18.17 3.22
N MET A 139 -7.98 -18.20 3.47
CA MET A 139 -7.01 -17.74 2.46
C MET A 139 -7.05 -18.67 1.24
N ALA A 140 -6.88 -18.10 0.05
CA ALA A 140 -6.68 -18.85 -1.18
C ALA A 140 -5.19 -18.80 -1.58
N THR A 141 -4.78 -19.71 -2.44
CA THR A 141 -3.42 -19.77 -3.00
C THR A 141 -3.51 -19.87 -4.53
N GLU A 142 -2.68 -19.12 -5.25
CA GLU A 142 -2.60 -19.21 -6.71
C GLU A 142 -2.31 -20.65 -7.16
N GLY A 143 -3.02 -21.13 -8.19
CA GLY A 143 -2.84 -22.49 -8.71
C GLY A 143 -3.39 -23.62 -7.82
N ALA A 144 -3.75 -23.34 -6.56
CA ALA A 144 -4.37 -24.32 -5.67
C ALA A 144 -5.91 -24.27 -5.74
N SER A 145 -6.54 -25.43 -5.63
CA SER A 145 -8.00 -25.50 -5.54
C SER A 145 -8.49 -24.85 -4.24
N TYR A 146 -9.48 -23.98 -4.36
CA TYR A 146 -10.13 -23.28 -3.28
C TYR A 146 -11.60 -23.69 -3.18
N SER A 147 -12.12 -23.83 -1.96
CA SER A 147 -13.55 -23.91 -1.73
C SER A 147 -13.93 -23.28 -0.39
N ALA A 148 -15.02 -22.53 -0.38
CA ALA A 148 -15.61 -21.98 0.84
C ALA A 148 -17.13 -21.95 0.74
N THR A 149 -17.82 -22.21 1.85
CA THR A 149 -19.27 -22.14 1.95
C THR A 149 -19.69 -20.93 2.77
N ILE A 150 -20.69 -20.20 2.29
CA ILE A 150 -21.30 -19.06 2.95
C ILE A 150 -22.71 -19.43 3.37
N GLU A 151 -23.03 -19.14 4.62
CA GLU A 151 -24.27 -19.50 5.28
C GLU A 151 -24.98 -18.25 5.81
N ALA A 152 -26.31 -18.33 5.90
CA ALA A 152 -27.16 -17.33 6.53
C ALA A 152 -28.15 -18.00 7.48
N THR A 153 -28.68 -17.21 8.41
CA THR A 153 -29.77 -17.59 9.31
C THR A 153 -30.85 -16.52 9.30
N GLY A 154 -32.05 -16.87 9.75
CA GLY A 154 -33.21 -15.99 9.79
C GLY A 154 -33.91 -15.84 8.45
N GLY A 155 -34.92 -14.98 8.39
CA GLY A 155 -35.81 -14.91 7.24
C GLY A 155 -36.56 -16.22 6.96
N ALA A 156 -37.15 -16.31 5.76
CA ALA A 156 -37.78 -17.52 5.24
C ALA A 156 -36.94 -18.17 4.11
N THR A 157 -36.76 -19.48 4.14
CA THR A 157 -36.13 -20.24 3.04
C THR A 157 -37.15 -20.50 1.91
N PRO A 158 -36.72 -20.72 0.66
CA PRO A 158 -35.33 -20.77 0.19
C PRO A 158 -34.68 -19.40 0.07
N TYR A 159 -33.37 -19.32 0.31
CA TYR A 159 -32.61 -18.10 0.07
C TYR A 159 -32.23 -17.92 -1.40
N SER A 160 -32.01 -16.68 -1.81
CA SER A 160 -31.46 -16.31 -3.12
C SER A 160 -30.16 -15.52 -2.91
N TRP A 161 -29.07 -15.98 -3.51
CA TRP A 161 -27.73 -15.45 -3.27
C TRP A 161 -27.16 -14.68 -4.47
N GLY A 162 -26.21 -13.78 -4.19
CA GLY A 162 -25.39 -13.13 -5.21
C GLY A 162 -24.01 -12.75 -4.66
N ILE A 163 -23.02 -12.61 -5.54
CA ILE A 163 -21.66 -12.22 -5.17
C ILE A 163 -21.01 -11.36 -6.27
N VAL A 164 -20.16 -10.43 -5.86
CA VAL A 164 -19.31 -9.62 -6.74
C VAL A 164 -17.91 -9.47 -6.13
N GLY A 165 -16.91 -9.23 -6.98
CA GLY A 165 -15.53 -9.00 -6.53
C GLY A 165 -14.68 -10.26 -6.32
N LEU A 166 -15.10 -11.42 -6.85
CA LEU A 166 -14.25 -12.63 -6.84
C LEU A 166 -13.02 -12.45 -7.75
N PRO A 167 -11.84 -12.96 -7.35
CA PRO A 167 -10.66 -13.02 -8.21
C PRO A 167 -10.88 -13.96 -9.40
N SER A 168 -10.17 -13.69 -10.50
CA SER A 168 -10.15 -14.55 -11.69
C SER A 168 -9.78 -16.00 -11.31
N GLY A 169 -10.51 -16.97 -11.87
CA GLY A 169 -10.33 -18.39 -11.56
C GLY A 169 -11.21 -18.93 -10.43
N LEU A 170 -11.85 -18.04 -9.64
CA LEU A 170 -12.92 -18.44 -8.72
C LEU A 170 -14.29 -18.19 -9.33
N THR A 171 -15.20 -19.12 -9.08
CA THR A 171 -16.62 -19.02 -9.40
C THR A 171 -17.45 -19.32 -8.15
N TRP A 172 -18.76 -19.12 -8.25
CA TRP A 172 -19.68 -19.47 -7.18
C TRP A 172 -20.91 -20.16 -7.76
N MET A 173 -21.58 -20.94 -6.91
CA MET A 173 -22.88 -21.50 -7.21
C MET A 173 -23.73 -21.57 -5.94
N GLN A 174 -25.04 -21.51 -6.11
CA GLN A 174 -25.98 -21.76 -5.02
C GLN A 174 -26.18 -23.27 -4.82
N VAL A 175 -26.07 -23.72 -3.57
CA VAL A 175 -26.28 -25.12 -3.15
C VAL A 175 -27.30 -25.14 -2.01
N GLY A 176 -28.56 -25.38 -2.36
CA GLY A 176 -29.68 -25.25 -1.42
C GLY A 176 -29.80 -23.83 -0.86
N ASP A 177 -29.77 -23.70 0.46
CA ASP A 177 -29.80 -22.41 1.17
C ASP A 177 -28.40 -21.82 1.42
N THR A 178 -27.34 -22.41 0.86
CA THR A 178 -25.96 -21.91 0.99
C THR A 178 -25.40 -21.40 -0.34
N LEU A 179 -24.36 -20.57 -0.27
CA LEU A 179 -23.55 -20.19 -1.42
C LEU A 179 -22.18 -20.87 -1.30
N GLN A 180 -21.75 -21.58 -2.35
CA GLN A 180 -20.42 -22.17 -2.41
C GLN A 180 -19.55 -21.41 -3.41
N ILE A 181 -18.38 -20.96 -2.96
CA ILE A 181 -17.29 -20.46 -3.80
C ILE A 181 -16.36 -21.64 -4.08
N SER A 182 -15.94 -21.80 -5.33
CA SER A 182 -14.98 -22.83 -5.73
C SER A 182 -14.17 -22.41 -6.94
N GLY A 183 -13.01 -23.04 -7.15
CA GLY A 183 -12.20 -22.85 -8.35
C GLY A 183 -10.71 -22.88 -8.02
N THR A 184 -9.90 -22.36 -8.93
CA THR A 184 -8.45 -22.24 -8.77
C THR A 184 -8.06 -20.81 -9.15
N PRO A 185 -7.62 -19.97 -8.21
CA PRO A 185 -7.15 -18.63 -8.53
C PRO A 185 -6.05 -18.69 -9.58
N VAL A 186 -6.18 -17.88 -10.63
CA VAL A 186 -5.18 -17.84 -11.70
C VAL A 186 -3.95 -17.05 -11.25
N SER A 187 -2.82 -17.28 -11.94
CA SER A 187 -1.57 -16.53 -11.75
C SER A 187 -1.80 -15.01 -11.84
N GLY A 188 -1.19 -14.26 -10.91
CA GLY A 188 -1.29 -12.79 -10.81
C GLY A 188 -2.49 -12.28 -10.00
N THR A 189 -3.33 -13.16 -9.46
CA THR A 189 -4.44 -12.72 -8.58
C THR A 189 -3.92 -12.22 -7.23
N SER A 190 -2.82 -12.75 -6.72
CA SER A 190 -2.17 -12.27 -5.50
C SER A 190 -1.74 -10.79 -5.57
N ASP A 191 -1.60 -10.20 -6.76
CA ASP A 191 -1.21 -8.79 -6.93
C ASP A 191 -2.29 -7.79 -6.50
N SER A 192 -3.56 -8.16 -6.68
CA SER A 192 -4.71 -7.35 -6.28
C SER A 192 -5.26 -7.76 -4.92
N SER A 193 -4.55 -8.66 -4.22
CA SER A 193 -4.88 -9.10 -2.87
C SER A 193 -4.70 -7.94 -1.86
N PRO A 194 -5.62 -7.76 -0.88
CA PRO A 194 -6.82 -8.56 -0.67
C PRO A 194 -8.00 -8.14 -1.56
N TYR A 195 -8.82 -9.10 -1.97
CA TYR A 195 -10.06 -8.84 -2.71
C TYR A 195 -11.20 -8.48 -1.76
N SER A 196 -11.94 -7.42 -2.10
CA SER A 196 -13.20 -7.05 -1.43
C SER A 196 -14.38 -7.78 -2.07
N VAL A 197 -14.77 -8.92 -1.48
CA VAL A 197 -15.82 -9.81 -1.99
C VAL A 197 -17.14 -9.47 -1.31
N VAL A 198 -18.10 -8.92 -2.06
CA VAL A 198 -19.42 -8.55 -1.50
C VAL A 198 -20.43 -9.65 -1.81
N VAL A 199 -21.06 -10.18 -0.77
CA VAL A 199 -22.06 -11.24 -0.85
C VAL A 199 -23.42 -10.69 -0.43
N TYR A 200 -24.46 -11.05 -1.18
CA TYR A 200 -25.85 -10.67 -0.95
C TYR A 200 -26.70 -11.92 -0.69
N VAL A 201 -27.67 -11.79 0.20
CA VAL A 201 -28.70 -12.81 0.45
C VAL A 201 -30.08 -12.16 0.57
N ILE A 202 -31.06 -12.79 -0.07
CA ILE A 202 -32.48 -12.40 -0.03
C ILE A 202 -33.29 -13.62 0.41
N ASP A 203 -34.25 -13.43 1.30
CA ASP A 203 -35.14 -14.49 1.76
C ASP A 203 -36.42 -14.61 0.89
N SER A 204 -37.24 -15.64 1.11
CA SER A 204 -38.47 -15.90 0.35
C SER A 204 -39.73 -15.27 0.96
N SER A 205 -39.59 -14.47 2.03
CA SER A 205 -40.73 -13.98 2.81
C SER A 205 -41.51 -12.87 2.09
N SER A 206 -42.70 -12.53 2.59
CA SER A 206 -43.49 -11.40 2.08
C SER A 206 -43.89 -10.50 3.25
N PRO A 207 -43.26 -9.30 3.40
CA PRO A 207 -42.21 -8.73 2.56
C PRO A 207 -40.85 -9.42 2.71
N VAL A 208 -40.04 -9.47 1.65
CA VAL A 208 -38.69 -10.09 1.66
C VAL A 208 -37.73 -9.34 2.58
N GLN A 209 -36.82 -10.08 3.21
CA GLN A 209 -35.64 -9.55 3.88
C GLN A 209 -34.42 -9.67 2.96
N ASN A 210 -33.50 -8.71 3.06
CA ASN A 210 -32.21 -8.78 2.38
C ASN A 210 -31.09 -8.43 3.37
N ASN A 211 -29.90 -8.99 3.12
CA ASN A 211 -28.69 -8.67 3.86
C ASN A 211 -27.48 -8.77 2.91
N SER A 212 -26.39 -8.10 3.26
CA SER A 212 -25.13 -8.19 2.53
C SER A 212 -23.94 -8.12 3.47
N LYS A 213 -22.84 -8.78 3.11
CA LYS A 213 -21.59 -8.75 3.87
C LYS A 213 -20.40 -8.69 2.92
N THR A 214 -19.45 -7.81 3.23
CA THR A 214 -18.15 -7.74 2.54
C THR A 214 -17.13 -8.60 3.28
N PHE A 215 -16.53 -9.54 2.55
CA PHE A 215 -15.42 -10.35 2.99
C PHE A 215 -14.11 -9.84 2.39
N SER A 216 -13.03 -9.92 3.16
CA SER A 216 -11.67 -9.80 2.64
C SER A 216 -11.17 -11.19 2.29
N LEU A 217 -10.91 -11.45 1.00
CA LEU A 217 -10.27 -12.68 0.54
C LEU A 217 -8.81 -12.40 0.23
N VAL A 218 -7.92 -12.96 1.05
CA VAL A 218 -6.47 -12.93 0.81
C VAL A 218 -6.11 -14.07 -0.13
N VAL A 219 -5.46 -13.73 -1.24
CA VAL A 219 -4.84 -14.71 -2.16
C VAL A 219 -3.32 -14.65 -1.98
N SER A 220 -2.72 -15.81 -1.71
CA SER A 220 -1.28 -15.99 -1.53
C SER A 220 -0.63 -16.49 -2.83
N PRO A 221 0.65 -16.16 -3.08
CA PRO A 221 1.44 -16.68 -4.20
C PRO A 221 1.60 -18.21 -4.15
N SER A 222 2.02 -18.81 -5.26
CA SER A 222 1.95 -20.27 -5.49
C SER A 222 2.91 -21.09 -4.63
N GLY A 223 4.01 -20.48 -4.15
CA GLY A 223 4.90 -21.07 -3.16
C GLY A 223 6.36 -20.60 -3.28
N ASP A 224 7.20 -21.05 -2.36
CA ASP A 224 8.65 -20.88 -2.43
C ASP A 224 9.24 -21.92 -3.39
N TRP A 225 10.07 -21.49 -4.34
CA TRP A 225 10.80 -22.36 -5.27
C TRP A 225 12.22 -22.59 -4.80
N TYR A 226 12.74 -23.80 -5.01
CA TYR A 226 14.07 -24.21 -4.57
C TYR A 226 14.99 -24.46 -5.76
N VAL A 227 16.20 -23.90 -5.71
CA VAL A 227 17.23 -24.06 -6.74
C VAL A 227 18.53 -24.54 -6.11
N ASP A 228 19.05 -25.67 -6.58
CA ASP A 228 20.31 -26.26 -6.13
C ASP A 228 21.20 -26.60 -7.34
N GLY A 229 22.28 -25.82 -7.52
CA GLY A 229 23.21 -26.00 -8.62
C GLY A 229 24.07 -27.27 -8.53
N VAL A 230 24.12 -27.94 -7.37
CA VAL A 230 24.90 -29.17 -7.14
C VAL A 230 24.01 -30.41 -7.26
N GLY A 231 22.95 -30.48 -6.44
CA GLY A 231 22.06 -31.64 -6.34
C GLY A 231 20.78 -31.57 -7.17
N GLY A 232 20.44 -30.39 -7.71
CA GLY A 232 19.17 -30.15 -8.40
C GLY A 232 19.09 -30.69 -9.83
N SER A 233 17.87 -30.70 -10.37
CA SER A 233 17.57 -31.09 -11.76
C SER A 233 16.42 -30.25 -12.31
N ASP A 234 16.54 -29.75 -13.54
CA ASP A 234 15.45 -28.96 -14.16
C ASP A 234 14.25 -29.81 -14.60
N PHE A 235 14.33 -31.13 -14.41
CA PHE A 235 13.19 -32.05 -14.52
C PHE A 235 12.37 -32.16 -13.22
N ASN A 236 12.89 -31.66 -12.10
CA ASN A 236 12.20 -31.66 -10.81
C ASN A 236 11.07 -30.63 -10.78
N SER A 237 10.22 -30.65 -9.75
CA SER A 237 9.13 -29.67 -9.61
C SER A 237 9.56 -28.38 -8.92
N GLY A 238 10.71 -28.36 -8.22
CA GLY A 238 11.23 -27.18 -7.52
C GLY A 238 10.54 -26.88 -6.19
N THR A 239 9.78 -27.82 -5.63
CA THR A 239 8.91 -27.60 -4.46
C THR A 239 9.58 -27.88 -3.11
N SER A 240 10.81 -28.40 -3.12
CA SER A 240 11.62 -28.61 -1.91
C SER A 240 13.11 -28.76 -2.28
N TRP A 241 14.02 -28.70 -1.30
CA TRP A 241 15.45 -28.97 -1.54
C TRP A 241 15.75 -30.35 -2.14
N GLY A 242 15.02 -31.39 -1.73
CA GLY A 242 15.18 -32.74 -2.30
C GLY A 242 14.59 -32.89 -3.70
N ASP A 243 13.89 -31.86 -4.20
CA ASP A 243 13.25 -31.79 -5.51
C ASP A 243 13.51 -30.42 -6.16
N ALA A 244 14.69 -29.85 -5.93
CA ALA A 244 15.03 -28.51 -6.40
C ALA A 244 15.32 -28.48 -7.91
N PHE A 245 15.05 -27.34 -8.54
CA PHE A 245 15.56 -27.05 -9.88
C PHE A 245 17.10 -26.97 -9.87
N ARG A 246 17.74 -27.21 -11.02
CA ARG A 246 19.20 -27.04 -11.14
C ARG A 246 19.59 -25.61 -11.44
N THR A 247 18.77 -24.90 -12.21
CA THR A 247 19.07 -23.56 -12.70
C THR A 247 18.11 -22.50 -12.17
N ILE A 248 18.62 -21.29 -12.00
CA ILE A 248 17.84 -20.12 -11.60
C ILE A 248 16.85 -19.76 -12.71
N ALA A 249 17.28 -19.80 -13.98
CA ALA A 249 16.43 -19.55 -15.14
C ALA A 249 15.22 -20.48 -15.17
N LYS A 250 15.39 -21.76 -14.81
CA LYS A 250 14.26 -22.70 -14.73
C LYS A 250 13.25 -22.27 -13.67
N ALA A 251 13.71 -21.91 -12.47
CA ALA A 251 12.82 -21.42 -11.41
C ALA A 251 12.12 -20.12 -11.82
N LEU A 252 12.84 -19.17 -12.40
CA LEU A 252 12.27 -17.95 -12.96
C LEU A 252 11.22 -18.23 -14.04
N SER A 253 11.35 -19.30 -14.83
CA SER A 253 10.36 -19.65 -15.86
C SER A 253 9.00 -20.10 -15.29
N VAL A 254 9.00 -20.68 -14.09
CA VAL A 254 7.76 -21.21 -13.45
C VAL A 254 7.19 -20.26 -12.41
N ALA A 255 8.02 -19.45 -11.78
CA ALA A 255 7.61 -18.52 -10.74
C ALA A 255 6.62 -17.47 -11.26
N THR A 256 5.62 -17.14 -10.45
CA THR A 256 4.62 -16.10 -10.69
C THR A 256 4.91 -14.85 -9.83
N HIS A 257 4.02 -13.87 -9.86
CA HIS A 257 4.22 -12.66 -9.05
C HIS A 257 4.22 -13.01 -7.56
N ARG A 258 5.11 -12.36 -6.81
CA ARG A 258 5.28 -12.49 -5.35
C ARG A 258 5.79 -13.85 -4.85
N ASP A 259 6.18 -14.74 -5.75
CA ASP A 259 6.91 -15.96 -5.37
C ASP A 259 8.31 -15.60 -4.85
N THR A 260 8.79 -16.41 -3.90
CA THR A 260 10.18 -16.41 -3.46
C THR A 260 10.92 -17.56 -4.13
N ILE A 261 12.13 -17.32 -4.63
CA ILE A 261 13.02 -18.37 -5.14
C ILE A 261 14.23 -18.42 -4.21
N LEU A 262 14.37 -19.53 -3.48
CA LEU A 262 15.49 -19.83 -2.60
C LEU A 262 16.58 -20.55 -3.41
N VAL A 263 17.77 -19.96 -3.45
CA VAL A 263 18.90 -20.47 -4.24
C VAL A 263 20.01 -20.91 -3.29
N ALA A 264 20.40 -22.18 -3.37
CA ALA A 264 21.49 -22.74 -2.57
C ALA A 264 22.84 -22.13 -2.94
N ASP A 265 23.76 -22.11 -1.99
CA ASP A 265 25.14 -21.71 -2.17
C ASP A 265 25.90 -22.67 -3.11
N ALA A 266 25.79 -22.39 -4.40
CA ALA A 266 26.53 -23.05 -5.47
C ALA A 266 27.02 -22.01 -6.48
N THR A 267 27.83 -22.44 -7.46
CA THR A 267 28.17 -21.61 -8.61
C THR A 267 27.22 -21.91 -9.77
N TYR A 268 26.59 -20.85 -10.28
CA TYR A 268 25.64 -20.85 -11.38
C TYR A 268 26.26 -20.14 -12.57
N TYR A 269 26.32 -20.83 -13.71
CA TYR A 269 26.87 -20.31 -14.96
C TYR A 269 25.73 -19.84 -15.87
N GLU A 270 25.04 -18.80 -15.43
CA GLU A 270 23.83 -18.28 -16.08
C GLU A 270 24.02 -16.79 -16.40
N THR A 271 23.42 -16.35 -17.50
CA THR A 271 23.44 -14.96 -17.97
C THR A 271 22.05 -14.53 -18.40
N ASP A 272 21.84 -13.20 -18.45
CA ASP A 272 20.58 -12.56 -18.86
C ASP A 272 19.34 -13.10 -18.12
N LEU A 273 19.49 -13.40 -16.83
CA LEU A 273 18.37 -13.74 -15.95
C LEU A 273 17.39 -12.57 -15.92
N ASN A 274 16.13 -12.86 -16.21
CA ASN A 274 15.11 -11.84 -16.41
C ASN A 274 13.82 -12.20 -15.67
N PHE A 275 13.31 -11.26 -14.88
CA PHE A 275 12.08 -11.46 -14.10
C PHE A 275 10.82 -11.23 -14.95
N ASN A 276 10.95 -10.63 -16.13
CA ASN A 276 9.87 -10.32 -17.07
C ASN A 276 8.75 -9.50 -16.39
N GLY A 277 9.14 -8.53 -15.56
CA GLY A 277 8.21 -7.67 -14.81
C GLY A 277 7.53 -8.36 -13.62
N LYS A 278 7.85 -9.63 -13.35
CA LYS A 278 7.28 -10.37 -12.21
C LYS A 278 7.96 -9.94 -10.91
N ARG A 279 7.13 -9.69 -9.89
CA ARG A 279 7.56 -9.30 -8.53
C ARG A 279 8.15 -10.49 -7.77
N ILE A 280 9.29 -11.00 -8.20
CA ILE A 280 9.93 -12.18 -7.62
C ILE A 280 10.94 -11.74 -6.56
N HIS A 281 11.00 -12.47 -5.45
CA HIS A 281 12.11 -12.37 -4.51
C HIS A 281 13.08 -13.51 -4.74
N LEU A 282 14.16 -13.24 -5.48
CA LEU A 282 15.26 -14.17 -5.69
C LEU A 282 16.25 -14.02 -4.53
N LYS A 283 16.39 -15.06 -3.71
CA LYS A 283 17.13 -15.02 -2.45
C LYS A 283 18.15 -16.14 -2.36
N GLY A 284 19.42 -15.77 -2.22
CA GLY A 284 20.50 -16.70 -1.91
C GLY A 284 20.49 -17.16 -0.46
N VAL A 285 20.76 -18.45 -0.23
CA VAL A 285 20.81 -19.06 1.10
C VAL A 285 22.04 -19.96 1.27
N ASP A 286 22.55 -20.02 2.50
CA ASP A 286 23.56 -20.99 2.93
C ASP A 286 22.88 -22.34 3.20
N TYR A 287 23.11 -23.32 2.33
CA TYR A 287 22.45 -24.62 2.34
C TYR A 287 23.45 -25.78 2.44
N HIS A 288 24.55 -25.74 1.71
CA HIS A 288 25.58 -26.77 1.71
C HIS A 288 26.55 -26.60 2.88
N SER A 289 26.68 -27.62 3.72
CA SER A 289 27.64 -27.61 4.82
C SER A 289 29.08 -27.47 4.32
N GLY A 290 29.74 -26.35 4.64
CA GLY A 290 31.13 -26.07 4.22
C GLY A 290 31.27 -25.59 2.77
N GLY A 291 30.16 -25.19 2.14
CA GLY A 291 30.10 -24.58 0.82
C GLY A 291 30.41 -23.08 0.83
N LEU A 292 29.96 -22.39 -0.21
CA LEU A 292 30.03 -20.93 -0.28
C LEU A 292 29.08 -20.35 0.78
N THR A 293 29.34 -19.16 1.34
CA THR A 293 28.36 -18.57 2.30
C THR A 293 27.13 -17.96 1.61
N ARG A 294 27.10 -17.98 0.27
CA ARG A 294 26.01 -17.50 -0.59
C ARG A 294 26.21 -17.99 -2.03
N PRO A 295 25.17 -18.03 -2.87
CA PRO A 295 25.29 -18.40 -4.28
C PRO A 295 26.17 -17.44 -5.07
N VAL A 296 26.89 -17.99 -6.06
CA VAL A 296 27.71 -17.23 -7.00
C VAL A 296 27.10 -17.37 -8.39
N ILE A 297 26.72 -16.26 -9.01
CA ILE A 297 26.41 -16.20 -10.44
C ILE A 297 27.69 -15.76 -11.14
N ASP A 298 28.32 -16.71 -11.82
CA ASP A 298 29.58 -16.51 -12.55
C ASP A 298 29.27 -16.49 -14.04
N CYS A 299 29.28 -15.30 -14.63
CA CYS A 299 28.91 -15.12 -16.04
C CYS A 299 29.99 -15.61 -17.01
N GLN A 300 31.19 -15.99 -16.54
CA GLN A 300 32.29 -16.50 -17.38
C GLN A 300 32.63 -15.62 -18.59
N SER A 301 32.50 -14.30 -18.44
CA SER A 301 32.64 -13.31 -19.50
C SER A 301 31.64 -13.44 -20.66
N GLY A 302 30.55 -14.18 -20.47
CA GLY A 302 29.54 -14.50 -21.49
C GLY A 302 28.36 -13.53 -21.55
N GLY A 303 28.50 -12.31 -21.02
CA GLY A 303 27.41 -11.34 -20.88
C GLY A 303 27.23 -10.89 -19.43
N ARG A 304 26.02 -10.42 -19.11
CA ARG A 304 25.63 -9.93 -17.79
C ARG A 304 24.82 -10.97 -17.02
N ALA A 305 24.73 -10.84 -15.70
CA ALA A 305 23.92 -11.75 -14.88
C ALA A 305 22.42 -11.48 -15.01
N PHE A 306 22.00 -10.21 -14.89
CA PHE A 306 20.58 -9.84 -14.94
C PHE A 306 20.27 -8.75 -15.95
N TYR A 307 19.09 -8.88 -16.55
CA TYR A 307 18.47 -7.84 -17.37
C TYR A 307 17.09 -7.50 -16.81
N PHE A 308 16.93 -6.22 -16.41
CA PHE A 308 15.67 -5.63 -15.96
C PHE A 308 15.26 -4.53 -16.93
N GLY A 309 14.31 -4.87 -17.81
CA GLY A 309 13.82 -3.97 -18.85
C GLY A 309 12.30 -4.05 -19.05
N SER A 310 11.58 -4.69 -18.13
CA SER A 310 10.16 -5.03 -18.27
C SER A 310 9.27 -4.29 -17.28
N GLY A 311 9.78 -3.21 -16.66
CA GLY A 311 9.04 -2.40 -15.69
C GLY A 311 9.04 -3.01 -14.29
N GLU A 312 10.10 -3.73 -13.93
CA GLU A 312 10.29 -4.28 -12.58
C GLU A 312 10.15 -3.19 -11.51
N THR A 313 9.41 -3.47 -10.43
CA THR A 313 9.26 -2.56 -9.28
C THR A 313 10.21 -2.93 -8.15
N GLY A 314 10.25 -2.15 -7.07
CA GLY A 314 11.06 -2.45 -5.89
C GLY A 314 10.72 -3.79 -5.20
N ASP A 315 9.58 -4.40 -5.55
CA ASP A 315 9.20 -5.75 -5.10
C ASP A 315 9.91 -6.87 -5.89
N CYS A 316 10.62 -6.52 -6.98
CA CYS A 316 11.53 -7.43 -7.67
C CYS A 316 12.87 -7.38 -6.94
N VAL A 317 13.20 -8.43 -6.21
CA VAL A 317 14.34 -8.44 -5.29
C VAL A 317 15.40 -9.44 -5.73
N VAL A 318 16.65 -9.00 -5.80
CA VAL A 318 17.84 -9.86 -5.87
C VAL A 318 18.59 -9.72 -4.55
N ASP A 319 18.59 -10.77 -3.73
CA ASP A 319 19.11 -10.74 -2.37
C ASP A 319 20.20 -11.80 -2.14
N ASN A 320 21.33 -11.39 -1.56
CA ASN A 320 22.41 -12.27 -1.09
C ASN A 320 23.08 -13.13 -2.18
N PHE A 321 23.60 -12.49 -3.24
CA PHE A 321 24.37 -13.16 -4.30
C PHE A 321 25.79 -12.60 -4.42
N VAL A 322 26.74 -13.41 -4.90
CA VAL A 322 27.92 -12.90 -5.60
C VAL A 322 27.62 -12.90 -7.10
N ILE A 323 27.85 -11.77 -7.77
CA ILE A 323 27.68 -11.59 -9.21
C ILE A 323 29.03 -11.20 -9.77
N ARG A 324 29.61 -12.06 -10.61
CA ARG A 324 31.00 -11.86 -11.05
C ARG A 324 31.28 -12.28 -12.48
N ASN A 325 32.42 -11.79 -12.96
CA ASN A 325 32.96 -12.07 -14.30
C ASN A 325 31.93 -11.80 -15.41
N GLY A 326 31.00 -10.87 -15.18
CA GLY A 326 30.14 -10.35 -16.21
C GLY A 326 30.96 -9.54 -17.20
N ARG A 327 30.76 -9.74 -18.50
CA ARG A 327 31.49 -9.01 -19.54
C ARG A 327 30.54 -8.67 -20.67
N VAL A 328 30.33 -7.37 -20.88
CA VAL A 328 29.54 -6.85 -21.99
C VAL A 328 30.46 -6.08 -22.92
N GLU A 329 30.57 -6.54 -24.16
CA GLU A 329 31.23 -5.78 -25.22
C GLU A 329 30.24 -4.73 -25.75
N ASP A 330 30.71 -3.51 -25.98
CA ASP A 330 30.00 -2.50 -26.76
C ASP A 330 28.58 -2.18 -26.24
N GLY A 331 28.41 -2.18 -24.91
CA GLY A 331 27.08 -2.07 -24.29
C GLY A 331 27.11 -1.53 -22.85
N SER A 332 26.17 -1.98 -22.02
CA SER A 332 25.99 -1.44 -20.67
C SER A 332 25.72 -2.53 -19.65
N GLY A 333 26.16 -2.32 -18.40
CA GLY A 333 25.82 -3.16 -17.25
C GLY A 333 26.52 -4.51 -17.29
N GLY A 334 27.79 -4.56 -16.88
CA GLY A 334 28.58 -5.80 -16.90
C GLY A 334 27.98 -6.89 -16.01
N GLY A 335 27.37 -6.53 -14.86
CA GLY A 335 26.61 -7.45 -14.01
C GLY A 335 25.09 -7.34 -14.19
N ILE A 336 24.55 -6.13 -14.12
CA ILE A 336 23.10 -5.86 -14.20
C ILE A 336 22.83 -4.65 -15.10
N LEU A 337 21.81 -4.77 -15.95
CA LEU A 337 21.23 -3.64 -16.65
C LEU A 337 19.79 -3.38 -16.17
N CYS A 338 19.55 -2.16 -15.68
CA CYS A 338 18.22 -1.63 -15.37
C CYS A 338 17.85 -0.55 -16.40
N GLU A 339 16.80 -0.79 -17.18
CA GLU A 339 16.29 0.15 -18.17
C GLU A 339 14.75 0.16 -18.26
N ASN A 340 14.20 1.12 -18.98
CA ASN A 340 12.76 1.22 -19.32
C ASN A 340 11.84 1.27 -18.08
N ASN A 341 12.16 2.16 -17.12
CA ASN A 341 11.44 2.34 -15.86
C ASN A 341 11.52 1.13 -14.91
N SER A 342 12.58 0.33 -14.99
CA SER A 342 12.77 -0.85 -14.14
C SER A 342 13.58 -0.49 -12.90
N SER A 343 12.97 -0.61 -11.73
CA SER A 343 13.50 -0.16 -10.43
C SER A 343 13.52 -1.29 -9.40
N PRO A 344 14.28 -2.38 -9.64
CA PRO A 344 14.38 -3.51 -8.71
C PRO A 344 15.07 -3.13 -7.39
N THR A 345 14.89 -3.96 -6.37
CA THR A 345 15.70 -3.93 -5.14
C THR A 345 16.85 -4.92 -5.25
N ILE A 346 18.07 -4.45 -4.99
CA ILE A 346 19.30 -5.24 -5.01
C ILE A 346 19.91 -5.13 -3.62
N SER A 347 19.92 -6.24 -2.87
CA SER A 347 20.33 -6.23 -1.48
C SER A 347 21.39 -7.29 -1.16
N ASN A 348 22.30 -6.96 -0.24
CA ASN A 348 23.29 -7.88 0.32
C ASN A 348 24.16 -8.58 -0.76
N CYS A 349 24.33 -7.96 -1.92
CA CYS A 349 25.04 -8.55 -3.06
C CYS A 349 26.51 -8.12 -3.12
N VAL A 350 27.34 -8.96 -3.72
CA VAL A 350 28.73 -8.63 -4.05
C VAL A 350 28.87 -8.63 -5.57
N PHE A 351 29.40 -7.54 -6.13
CA PHE A 351 29.73 -7.40 -7.54
C PHE A 351 31.24 -7.40 -7.68
N GLU A 352 31.80 -8.45 -8.29
CA GLU A 352 33.25 -8.64 -8.38
C GLU A 352 33.69 -8.84 -9.83
N GLY A 353 34.63 -8.03 -10.31
CA GLY A 353 35.26 -8.26 -11.62
C GLY A 353 34.29 -8.24 -12.80
N ASN A 354 33.19 -7.49 -12.71
CA ASN A 354 32.30 -7.28 -13.84
C ASN A 354 32.81 -6.11 -14.69
N GLU A 355 32.74 -6.27 -16.00
CA GLU A 355 33.30 -5.31 -16.92
C GLU A 355 32.40 -4.99 -18.12
N VAL A 356 32.54 -3.77 -18.60
CA VAL A 356 32.07 -3.33 -19.91
C VAL A 356 33.28 -2.88 -20.72
N VAL A 357 33.38 -3.38 -21.95
CA VAL A 357 34.57 -3.19 -22.80
C VAL A 357 34.19 -2.69 -24.19
N ASP A 358 34.80 -1.60 -24.61
CA ASP A 358 34.79 -1.14 -26.00
C ASP A 358 35.69 -2.06 -26.84
N THR A 359 35.15 -2.64 -27.90
CA THR A 359 35.89 -3.53 -28.81
C THR A 359 35.93 -3.03 -30.24
N ASN A 360 35.17 -1.99 -30.56
CA ASN A 360 35.00 -1.51 -31.93
C ASN A 360 35.51 -0.07 -32.13
N GLY A 361 35.71 0.71 -31.06
CA GLY A 361 36.18 2.09 -31.07
C GLY A 361 35.12 3.11 -31.48
N TRP A 362 33.84 2.75 -31.45
CA TRP A 362 32.72 3.60 -31.82
C TRP A 362 32.16 4.29 -30.57
N TRP A 363 31.13 5.11 -30.74
CA TRP A 363 30.45 5.80 -29.64
C TRP A 363 29.20 5.00 -29.25
N ASN A 364 29.40 4.00 -28.41
CA ASN A 364 28.37 3.04 -27.98
C ASN A 364 28.12 3.02 -26.46
N ASP A 365 28.68 4.01 -25.74
CA ASP A 365 28.44 4.29 -24.32
C ASP A 365 28.70 3.09 -23.40
N GLU A 366 29.97 2.71 -23.24
CA GLU A 366 30.42 1.70 -22.28
C GLU A 366 30.17 2.15 -20.84
N THR A 367 29.07 1.66 -20.27
CA THR A 367 28.46 2.24 -19.07
C THR A 367 28.17 1.20 -18.00
N GLY A 368 28.64 1.44 -16.78
CA GLY A 368 28.30 0.66 -15.59
C GLY A 368 28.97 -0.71 -15.58
N GLY A 369 30.22 -0.78 -15.10
CA GLY A 369 30.98 -2.04 -15.02
C GLY A 369 30.24 -3.13 -14.23
N ALA A 370 29.58 -2.77 -13.13
CA ALA A 370 28.67 -3.67 -12.41
C ALA A 370 27.21 -3.43 -12.77
N ILE A 371 26.70 -2.22 -12.55
CA ILE A 371 25.28 -1.89 -12.72
C ILE A 371 25.12 -0.68 -13.62
N CYS A 372 24.30 -0.77 -14.65
CA CYS A 372 23.86 0.37 -15.43
C CYS A 372 22.39 0.68 -15.17
N CYS A 373 22.08 1.93 -14.82
CA CYS A 373 20.72 2.44 -14.65
C CYS A 373 20.42 3.50 -15.72
N LYS A 374 19.46 3.24 -16.61
CA LYS A 374 19.04 4.21 -17.64
C LYS A 374 17.52 4.28 -17.82
N ASN A 375 17.04 5.33 -18.51
CA ASN A 375 15.64 5.50 -18.88
C ASN A 375 14.68 5.47 -17.66
N SER A 376 14.90 6.38 -16.69
CA SER A 376 14.06 6.52 -15.49
C SER A 376 14.02 5.26 -14.61
N SER A 377 15.12 4.51 -14.56
CA SER A 377 15.25 3.27 -13.79
C SER A 377 15.96 3.55 -12.47
N ASN A 378 15.24 3.44 -11.35
CA ASN A 378 15.71 3.93 -10.06
C ASN A 378 15.82 2.77 -9.05
N PRO A 379 16.73 1.80 -9.24
CA PRO A 379 16.85 0.68 -8.33
C PRO A 379 17.23 1.13 -6.91
N THR A 380 16.82 0.31 -5.93
CA THR A 380 17.23 0.45 -4.54
C THR A 380 18.37 -0.52 -4.27
N ILE A 381 19.55 -0.02 -3.95
CA ILE A 381 20.79 -0.79 -3.77
C ILE A 381 21.21 -0.67 -2.31
N VAL A 382 21.24 -1.79 -1.59
CA VAL A 382 21.41 -1.80 -0.12
C VAL A 382 22.39 -2.86 0.33
N ASN A 383 23.33 -2.50 1.20
CA ASN A 383 24.31 -3.44 1.78
C ASN A 383 25.13 -4.20 0.72
N CYS A 384 25.44 -3.55 -0.40
CA CYS A 384 26.16 -4.18 -1.51
C CYS A 384 27.65 -3.81 -1.49
N THR A 385 28.49 -4.74 -1.93
CA THR A 385 29.92 -4.49 -2.17
C THR A 385 30.21 -4.53 -3.67
N PHE A 386 30.96 -3.54 -4.15
CA PHE A 386 31.42 -3.42 -5.54
C PHE A 386 32.94 -3.43 -5.52
N SER A 387 33.55 -4.51 -5.97
CA SER A 387 35.01 -4.68 -6.00
C SER A 387 35.53 -4.98 -7.40
N ASP A 388 36.57 -4.25 -7.81
CA ASP A 388 37.32 -4.53 -9.04
C ASP A 388 36.44 -4.58 -10.31
N ASN A 389 35.33 -3.84 -10.35
CA ASN A 389 34.51 -3.71 -11.55
C ASN A 389 35.07 -2.62 -12.47
N SER A 390 34.88 -2.75 -13.78
CA SER A 390 35.46 -1.83 -14.76
C SER A 390 34.53 -1.41 -15.91
N ALA A 391 34.64 -0.16 -16.33
CA ALA A 391 34.12 0.32 -17.59
C ALA A 391 35.31 0.83 -18.42
N THR A 392 35.94 -0.07 -19.17
CA THR A 392 37.28 0.14 -19.77
C THR A 392 37.36 -0.52 -21.14
N GLY A 393 37.87 0.16 -22.16
CA GLY A 393 38.03 -0.50 -23.47
C GLY A 393 38.64 0.31 -24.61
N GLY A 394 39.09 1.53 -24.38
CA GLY A 394 39.70 2.31 -25.46
C GLY A 394 40.29 3.64 -25.05
N GLY A 395 40.21 3.99 -23.75
CA GLY A 395 40.63 5.29 -23.25
C GLY A 395 39.72 6.43 -23.68
N LEU A 396 38.57 6.14 -24.28
CA LEU A 396 37.70 7.16 -24.87
C LEU A 396 36.28 7.20 -24.28
N TYR A 397 35.68 6.07 -23.83
CA TYR A 397 34.23 6.02 -23.58
C TYR A 397 33.76 5.18 -22.37
N GLY A 398 34.57 5.03 -21.31
CA GLY A 398 34.16 4.30 -20.10
C GLY A 398 33.55 5.17 -19.00
N TYR A 399 32.33 4.86 -18.56
CA TYR A 399 31.62 5.62 -17.52
C TYR A 399 31.10 4.73 -16.38
N GLY A 400 31.38 5.11 -15.14
CA GLY A 400 30.86 4.42 -13.95
C GLY A 400 31.45 3.03 -13.79
N GLY A 401 32.65 2.93 -13.23
CA GLY A 401 33.36 1.65 -13.09
C GLY A 401 32.58 0.59 -12.29
N ALA A 402 31.79 1.02 -11.30
CA ALA A 402 30.79 0.17 -10.66
C ALA A 402 29.39 0.50 -11.17
N ILE A 403 28.92 1.73 -10.99
CA ILE A 403 27.53 2.13 -11.27
C ILE A 403 27.49 3.30 -12.24
N PHE A 404 26.70 3.17 -13.29
CA PHE A 404 26.34 4.30 -14.17
C PHE A 404 24.88 4.70 -13.96
N CYS A 405 24.64 6.01 -13.85
CA CYS A 405 23.31 6.62 -13.76
C CYS A 405 23.07 7.57 -14.94
N GLY A 406 22.22 7.17 -15.89
CA GLY A 406 21.80 8.02 -17.02
C GLY A 406 20.30 8.30 -16.96
N SER A 407 19.90 9.56 -16.72
CA SER A 407 18.49 9.93 -16.50
C SER A 407 17.80 9.03 -15.48
N SER A 408 18.52 8.70 -14.41
CA SER A 408 18.15 7.70 -13.41
C SER A 408 18.73 8.10 -12.05
N SER A 409 17.97 7.91 -10.98
CA SER A 409 18.29 8.38 -9.63
C SER A 409 18.16 7.23 -8.62
N PRO A 410 19.05 6.22 -8.67
CA PRO A 410 19.02 5.11 -7.72
C PRO A 410 19.25 5.58 -6.27
N SER A 411 18.71 4.79 -5.33
CA SER A 411 19.01 4.93 -3.89
C SER A 411 20.11 3.93 -3.52
N ILE A 412 21.23 4.40 -3.00
CA ILE A 412 22.40 3.60 -2.66
C ILE A 412 22.68 3.76 -1.17
N LEU A 413 22.54 2.68 -0.40
CA LEU A 413 22.60 2.70 1.06
C LEU A 413 23.55 1.61 1.57
N ASN A 414 24.44 1.98 2.51
CA ASN A 414 25.34 1.04 3.18
C ASN A 414 26.20 0.22 2.20
N CYS A 415 26.69 0.86 1.15
CA CYS A 415 27.44 0.18 0.09
C CYS A 415 28.94 0.48 0.18
N THR A 416 29.75 -0.48 -0.26
CA THR A 416 31.21 -0.35 -0.30
C THR A 416 31.71 -0.45 -1.73
N PHE A 417 32.49 0.53 -2.18
CA PHE A 417 33.08 0.61 -3.52
C PHE A 417 34.60 0.58 -3.41
N ILE A 418 35.20 -0.54 -3.82
CA ILE A 418 36.63 -0.81 -3.69
C ILE A 418 37.24 -1.05 -5.07
N LYS A 419 38.28 -0.29 -5.43
CA LYS A 419 39.11 -0.54 -6.63
C LYS A 419 38.34 -0.67 -7.95
N ASN A 420 37.16 -0.05 -8.05
CA ASN A 420 36.45 0.02 -9.32
C ASN A 420 37.15 1.01 -10.26
N SER A 421 37.03 0.82 -11.56
CA SER A 421 37.75 1.64 -12.54
C SER A 421 36.95 2.03 -13.78
N ALA A 422 37.17 3.24 -14.28
CA ALA A 422 36.58 3.72 -15.53
C ALA A 422 37.63 4.41 -16.41
N ASP A 423 37.40 4.46 -17.72
CA ASP A 423 38.28 5.24 -18.60
C ASP A 423 38.03 6.76 -18.41
N ILE A 424 36.77 7.21 -18.34
CA ILE A 424 36.43 8.64 -18.41
C ILE A 424 35.88 9.19 -17.10
N TYR A 425 34.63 8.88 -16.76
CA TYR A 425 33.98 9.49 -15.59
C TYR A 425 33.59 8.47 -14.55
N GLY A 426 33.84 8.79 -13.28
CA GLY A 426 33.32 8.04 -12.14
C GLY A 426 33.98 6.66 -12.02
N GLY A 427 35.14 6.58 -11.35
CA GLY A 427 35.78 5.30 -11.11
C GLY A 427 34.89 4.32 -10.34
N ALA A 428 34.04 4.83 -9.45
CA ALA A 428 32.96 4.06 -8.84
C ALA A 428 31.60 4.40 -9.47
N ILE A 429 31.15 5.65 -9.36
CA ILE A 429 29.81 6.06 -9.78
C ILE A 429 29.89 7.22 -10.76
N ASP A 430 29.21 7.09 -11.89
CA ASP A 430 28.97 8.19 -12.82
C ASP A 430 27.50 8.63 -12.80
N CYS A 431 27.27 9.94 -12.77
CA CYS A 431 25.96 10.57 -12.76
C CYS A 431 25.82 11.53 -13.96
N GLY A 432 25.15 11.10 -15.02
CA GLY A 432 24.90 11.89 -16.22
C GLY A 432 23.41 12.12 -16.51
N ASN A 433 23.11 13.07 -17.40
CA ASN A 433 21.78 13.30 -17.97
C ASN A 433 20.68 13.56 -16.93
N ALA A 434 20.87 14.56 -16.07
CA ALA A 434 19.96 14.96 -14.99
C ALA A 434 19.69 13.87 -13.93
N SER A 435 20.72 13.08 -13.61
CA SER A 435 20.65 12.02 -12.58
C SER A 435 20.92 12.57 -11.18
N ASN A 436 20.12 12.15 -10.20
CA ASN A 436 20.18 12.65 -8.83
C ASN A 436 20.20 11.50 -7.80
N PRO A 437 21.17 10.57 -7.86
CA PRO A 437 21.20 9.46 -6.92
C PRO A 437 21.39 9.94 -5.48
N ARG A 438 20.83 9.17 -4.55
CA ARG A 438 20.99 9.39 -3.12
C ARG A 438 21.92 8.33 -2.56
N ILE A 439 23.09 8.76 -2.13
CA ILE A 439 24.17 7.89 -1.67
C ILE A 439 24.33 8.11 -0.17
N THR A 440 24.22 7.06 0.63
CA THR A 440 24.20 7.19 2.09
C THR A 440 24.98 6.07 2.76
N ASN A 441 25.78 6.42 3.78
CA ASN A 441 26.57 5.46 4.55
C ASN A 441 27.49 4.59 3.67
N CYS A 442 28.14 5.18 2.68
CA CYS A 442 28.95 4.43 1.73
C CYS A 442 30.44 4.68 1.93
N LEU A 443 31.24 3.66 1.63
CA LEU A 443 32.69 3.75 1.56
C LEU A 443 33.15 3.74 0.09
N PHE A 444 34.00 4.69 -0.28
CA PHE A 444 34.70 4.74 -1.57
C PHE A 444 36.20 4.66 -1.33
N SER A 445 36.82 3.52 -1.66
CA SER A 445 38.25 3.26 -1.46
C SER A 445 38.94 2.78 -2.72
N GLY A 446 40.06 3.38 -3.09
CA GLY A 446 40.92 2.83 -4.15
C GLY A 446 40.34 2.91 -5.57
N ASN A 447 39.17 3.54 -5.76
CA ASN A 447 38.53 3.62 -7.07
C ASN A 447 39.32 4.56 -7.98
N SER A 448 39.28 4.33 -9.29
CA SER A 448 40.09 5.16 -10.18
C SER A 448 39.51 5.41 -11.56
N THR A 449 39.93 6.50 -12.17
CA THR A 449 39.59 6.87 -13.54
C THR A 449 40.83 7.33 -14.31
N GLN A 450 40.81 7.30 -15.65
CA GLN A 450 41.84 7.95 -16.45
C GLN A 450 41.55 9.44 -16.69
N PHE A 451 40.30 9.91 -16.53
CA PHE A 451 39.96 11.31 -16.76
C PHE A 451 39.44 12.03 -15.50
N ALA A 452 38.20 11.83 -15.06
CA ALA A 452 37.70 12.63 -13.94
C ALA A 452 36.72 11.95 -12.98
N GLY A 453 36.79 12.33 -11.70
CA GLY A 453 35.99 11.74 -10.63
C GLY A 453 36.45 10.33 -10.29
N GLY A 454 37.57 10.21 -9.57
CA GLY A 454 38.12 8.90 -9.19
C GLY A 454 37.14 8.04 -8.38
N ALA A 455 36.28 8.65 -7.57
CA ALA A 455 35.12 7.99 -6.99
C ALA A 455 33.82 8.34 -7.74
N ILE A 456 33.41 9.60 -7.70
CA ILE A 456 32.13 10.06 -8.28
C ILE A 456 32.38 11.18 -9.28
N ALA A 457 31.75 11.07 -10.44
CA ALA A 457 31.61 12.17 -11.38
C ALA A 457 30.13 12.52 -11.57
N CYS A 458 29.81 13.81 -11.61
CA CYS A 458 28.48 14.27 -12.00
C CYS A 458 28.55 15.32 -13.11
N TRP A 459 27.70 15.12 -14.12
CA TRP A 459 27.67 15.96 -15.30
C TRP A 459 26.27 16.06 -15.93
N ASP A 460 26.10 17.07 -16.79
CA ASP A 460 24.86 17.35 -17.50
C ASP A 460 23.62 17.49 -16.60
N SER A 461 23.59 18.56 -15.81
CA SER A 461 22.49 18.91 -14.90
C SER A 461 22.18 17.87 -13.81
N SER A 462 23.14 17.00 -13.50
CA SER A 462 23.03 16.00 -12.43
C SER A 462 23.29 16.64 -11.06
N SER A 463 22.60 16.15 -10.02
CA SER A 463 22.68 16.66 -8.65
C SER A 463 22.65 15.56 -7.59
N PRO A 464 23.69 14.69 -7.51
CA PRO A 464 23.78 13.68 -6.46
C PRO A 464 23.81 14.28 -5.06
N THR A 465 23.14 13.60 -4.12
CA THR A 465 23.25 13.89 -2.68
C THR A 465 23.95 12.74 -1.98
N VAL A 466 25.04 13.06 -1.29
CA VAL A 466 25.91 12.11 -0.59
C VAL A 466 25.89 12.44 0.89
N SER A 467 25.53 11.47 1.73
CA SER A 467 25.47 11.67 3.18
C SER A 467 26.25 10.58 3.90
N ASN A 468 26.97 10.94 4.96
CA ASN A 468 27.63 10.00 5.85
C ASN A 468 28.60 9.05 5.10
N CYS A 469 29.39 9.56 4.16
CA CYS A 469 30.26 8.73 3.33
C CYS A 469 31.74 9.03 3.60
N THR A 470 32.60 8.03 3.36
CA THR A 470 34.06 8.20 3.42
C THR A 470 34.66 7.95 2.04
N PHE A 471 35.49 8.88 1.57
CA PHE A 471 36.26 8.81 0.33
C PHE A 471 37.74 8.81 0.67
N ASN A 472 38.43 7.71 0.40
CA ASN A 472 39.86 7.61 0.64
C ASN A 472 40.60 6.91 -0.50
N ALA A 473 41.81 7.39 -0.83
CA ALA A 473 42.66 6.76 -1.84
C ALA A 473 41.96 6.55 -3.19
N ASN A 474 41.05 7.43 -3.59
CA ASN A 474 40.49 7.42 -4.94
C ASN A 474 41.35 8.29 -5.86
N HIS A 475 41.47 7.88 -7.12
CA HIS A 475 42.51 8.36 -8.01
C HIS A 475 42.00 8.74 -9.41
N ALA A 476 42.27 9.96 -9.86
CA ALA A 476 42.18 10.33 -11.27
C ALA A 476 43.61 10.31 -11.88
N LYS A 477 43.92 9.31 -12.69
CA LYS A 477 45.30 8.87 -12.99
C LYS A 477 45.90 9.38 -14.31
N GLY A 478 45.09 9.67 -15.33
CA GLY A 478 45.60 10.07 -16.64
C GLY A 478 46.31 11.43 -16.65
N SER A 479 46.99 11.75 -17.75
CA SER A 479 47.85 12.94 -17.87
C SER A 479 47.13 14.28 -17.65
N PHE A 480 45.83 14.31 -17.90
CA PHE A 480 44.95 15.46 -17.69
C PHE A 480 43.75 15.03 -16.87
N ALA A 481 44.02 14.50 -15.67
CA ALA A 481 42.99 13.91 -14.84
C ALA A 481 42.64 14.77 -13.61
N TYR A 482 41.34 14.83 -13.30
CA TYR A 482 40.75 15.82 -12.39
C TYR A 482 39.85 15.17 -11.34
N GLY A 483 39.81 15.73 -10.11
CA GLY A 483 38.83 15.29 -9.11
C GLY A 483 39.07 13.86 -8.63
N GLY A 484 40.02 13.64 -7.73
CA GLY A 484 40.34 12.30 -7.22
C GLY A 484 39.17 11.65 -6.47
N ALA A 485 38.39 12.42 -5.70
CA ALA A 485 37.13 11.94 -5.14
C ALA A 485 35.94 12.36 -6.01
N ILE A 486 35.70 13.67 -6.15
CA ILE A 486 34.50 14.23 -6.78
C ILE A 486 34.86 15.12 -7.98
N TYR A 487 34.13 14.97 -9.08
CA TYR A 487 34.19 15.88 -10.23
C TYR A 487 32.79 16.37 -10.61
N CYS A 488 32.66 17.68 -10.86
CA CYS A 488 31.40 18.31 -11.30
C CYS A 488 31.56 19.07 -12.62
N LYS A 489 30.68 18.80 -13.60
CA LYS A 489 30.59 19.51 -14.89
C LYS A 489 29.16 19.89 -15.28
N SER A 490 28.87 21.18 -15.35
CA SER A 490 27.52 21.71 -15.54
C SER A 490 26.51 21.01 -14.60
N SER A 491 26.92 20.77 -13.35
CA SER A 491 26.24 19.91 -12.38
C SER A 491 26.60 20.31 -10.96
N THR A 492 25.79 19.85 -10.00
CA THR A 492 26.00 20.18 -8.58
C THR A 492 26.20 18.90 -7.77
N ALA A 493 26.91 18.97 -6.66
CA ALA A 493 26.98 17.87 -5.69
C ALA A 493 26.75 18.43 -4.29
N THR A 494 26.02 17.68 -3.45
CA THR A 494 25.84 18.02 -2.04
C THR A 494 26.35 16.88 -1.17
N LEU A 495 27.31 17.18 -0.30
CA LEU A 495 27.90 16.24 0.65
C LEU A 495 27.54 16.68 2.08
N ASN A 496 27.08 15.73 2.89
CA ASN A 496 26.70 15.95 4.29
C ASN A 496 27.42 14.94 5.18
N ASN A 497 28.07 15.38 6.26
CA ASN A 497 28.75 14.48 7.20
C ASN A 497 29.73 13.52 6.50
N CYS A 498 30.46 13.97 5.47
CA CYS A 498 31.38 13.12 4.70
C CYS A 498 32.85 13.37 5.04
N ILE A 499 33.69 12.34 4.87
CA ILE A 499 35.16 12.47 4.89
C ILE A 499 35.71 12.35 3.47
N LEU A 500 36.57 13.29 3.07
CA LEU A 500 37.30 13.30 1.81
C LEU A 500 38.79 13.48 2.11
N TRP A 501 39.56 12.39 2.06
CA TRP A 501 40.95 12.43 2.49
C TRP A 501 41.86 11.50 1.70
N SER A 502 43.08 11.97 1.39
CA SER A 502 44.10 11.20 0.66
C SER A 502 43.63 10.69 -0.70
N ASN A 503 42.72 11.43 -1.35
CA ASN A 503 42.42 11.21 -2.75
C ASN A 503 43.46 11.95 -3.61
N SER A 504 43.57 11.60 -4.90
CA SER A 504 44.58 12.22 -5.76
C SER A 504 44.12 12.40 -7.20
N ALA A 505 44.53 13.49 -7.82
CA ALA A 505 44.36 13.73 -9.25
C ALA A 505 45.72 14.12 -9.86
N SER A 506 46.09 13.51 -10.98
CA SER A 506 47.38 13.77 -11.63
C SER A 506 47.52 15.21 -12.14
N TYR A 507 46.42 15.91 -12.40
CA TYR A 507 46.45 17.30 -12.89
C TYR A 507 45.94 18.31 -11.85
N SER A 508 44.70 18.18 -11.36
CA SER A 508 44.13 19.15 -10.41
C SER A 508 42.92 18.60 -9.66
N GLY A 509 42.71 19.10 -8.43
CA GLY A 509 41.58 18.72 -7.59
C GLY A 509 41.73 17.30 -7.05
N ASN A 510 42.67 17.09 -6.13
CA ASN A 510 42.87 15.80 -5.47
C ASN A 510 41.58 15.28 -4.81
N GLU A 511 40.83 16.17 -4.16
CA GLU A 511 39.56 15.87 -3.52
C GLU A 511 38.41 16.23 -4.44
N ILE A 512 38.27 17.50 -4.82
CA ILE A 512 37.13 18.02 -5.57
C ILE A 512 37.60 18.86 -6.75
N TYR A 513 37.01 18.64 -7.92
CA TYR A 513 37.23 19.50 -9.09
C TYR A 513 35.91 20.03 -9.67
N ILE A 514 35.83 21.35 -9.84
CA ILE A 514 34.69 22.05 -10.42
C ILE A 514 35.08 22.56 -11.82
N GLU A 515 34.55 21.94 -12.88
CA GLU A 515 35.06 22.22 -14.24
C GLU A 515 34.67 23.61 -14.75
N ASN A 516 33.44 24.06 -14.51
CA ASN A 516 32.91 25.27 -15.12
C ASN A 516 32.06 26.09 -14.15
N SER A 517 31.78 27.35 -14.53
CA SER A 517 31.06 28.30 -13.67
C SER A 517 29.61 27.92 -13.36
N GLY A 518 29.01 27.01 -14.14
CA GLY A 518 27.69 26.44 -13.89
C GLY A 518 27.70 25.23 -12.96
N SER A 519 28.88 24.83 -12.48
CA SER A 519 29.06 23.67 -11.60
C SER A 519 29.31 24.11 -10.16
N SER A 520 28.95 23.28 -9.18
CA SER A 520 29.23 23.56 -7.77
C SER A 520 29.33 22.28 -6.93
N CYS A 521 29.90 22.42 -5.73
CA CYS A 521 29.86 21.39 -4.71
C CYS A 521 29.61 22.04 -3.35
N THR A 522 28.64 21.53 -2.60
CA THR A 522 28.34 22.01 -1.24
C THR A 522 28.75 20.95 -0.24
N LEU A 523 29.57 21.35 0.74
CA LEU A 523 30.05 20.52 1.84
C LEU A 523 29.41 21.00 3.14
N ASN A 524 28.63 20.14 3.79
CA ASN A 524 28.01 20.43 5.07
C ASN A 524 28.57 19.46 6.12
N TYR A 525 29.19 19.99 7.17
CA TYR A 525 29.78 19.19 8.25
C TYR A 525 30.70 18.08 7.72
N CYS A 526 31.55 18.41 6.76
CA CYS A 526 32.48 17.44 6.14
C CYS A 526 33.90 17.62 6.67
N CYS A 527 34.69 16.56 6.68
CA CYS A 527 36.13 16.61 6.90
C CYS A 527 36.85 16.44 5.56
N VAL A 528 37.66 17.41 5.16
CA VAL A 528 38.24 17.44 3.81
C VAL A 528 39.64 18.05 3.79
N ASP A 529 40.54 17.49 2.97
CA ASP A 529 41.79 18.15 2.62
C ASP A 529 41.51 19.26 1.60
N ASN A 530 41.29 20.48 2.09
CA ASN A 530 40.94 21.63 1.25
C ASN A 530 42.09 22.11 0.35
N THR A 531 43.32 21.62 0.54
CA THR A 531 44.40 21.85 -0.43
C THR A 531 44.17 21.07 -1.73
N GLY A 532 43.30 20.05 -1.66
CA GLY A 532 42.90 19.20 -2.78
C GLY A 532 41.78 19.74 -3.66
N TYR A 533 41.41 21.03 -3.57
CA TYR A 533 40.43 21.62 -4.48
C TYR A 533 41.03 22.07 -5.82
N GLY A 534 40.24 21.97 -6.90
CA GLY A 534 40.64 22.39 -8.24
C GLY A 534 39.51 22.97 -9.07
N GLY A 535 39.88 23.63 -10.17
CA GLY A 535 38.94 24.27 -11.09
C GLY A 535 38.36 25.58 -10.54
N VAL A 536 37.05 25.79 -10.69
CA VAL A 536 36.33 26.97 -10.20
C VAL A 536 36.04 26.85 -8.70
N THR A 537 37.10 26.93 -7.88
CA THR A 537 37.01 26.66 -6.43
C THR A 537 36.09 27.62 -5.67
N SER A 538 35.79 28.81 -6.22
CA SER A 538 34.80 29.74 -5.64
C SER A 538 33.38 29.16 -5.58
N ASN A 539 33.11 28.08 -6.31
CA ASN A 539 31.83 27.39 -6.33
C ASN A 539 31.82 26.15 -5.41
N ILE A 540 32.86 25.97 -4.59
CA ILE A 540 32.86 25.03 -3.48
C ILE A 540 32.36 25.80 -2.24
N ILE A 541 31.21 25.38 -1.71
CA ILE A 541 30.56 26.02 -0.58
C ILE A 541 30.80 25.17 0.66
N GLU A 542 31.41 25.75 1.69
CA GLU A 542 31.81 25.04 2.90
C GLU A 542 30.97 25.51 4.09
N ASN A 543 30.26 24.59 4.73
CA ASN A 543 29.42 24.87 5.89
C ASN A 543 29.89 24.00 7.07
N ASN A 544 30.56 24.59 8.05
CA ASN A 544 31.08 23.90 9.25
C ASN A 544 32.00 22.71 8.93
N CYS A 545 32.91 22.87 7.97
CA CYS A 545 33.85 21.81 7.59
C CYS A 545 35.09 21.78 8.49
N ILE A 546 35.72 20.60 8.56
CA ILE A 546 36.99 20.32 9.24
C ILE A 546 38.09 20.14 8.20
N PHE A 547 39.24 20.78 8.44
CA PHE A 547 40.40 20.77 7.55
C PHE A 547 41.63 20.18 8.27
N ALA A 548 41.44 19.03 8.89
CA ALA A 548 42.46 18.33 9.66
C ALA A 548 42.38 16.82 9.38
N ASP A 549 43.50 16.12 9.58
CA ASP A 549 43.57 14.67 9.40
C ASP A 549 42.44 13.96 10.16
N PRO A 550 41.59 13.15 9.50
CA PRO A 550 40.53 12.39 10.16
C PRO A 550 41.06 11.30 11.09
N GLN A 551 42.35 10.98 11.07
CA GLN A 551 43.01 10.03 11.95
C GLN A 551 42.38 8.63 11.88
N PHE A 552 42.37 8.05 10.69
CA PHE A 552 41.93 6.66 10.51
C PHE A 552 42.78 5.68 11.33
N ALA A 553 42.15 4.59 11.78
CA ALA A 553 42.75 3.51 12.55
C ALA A 553 43.95 2.91 11.80
N ASP A 554 43.71 2.42 10.57
CA ASP A 554 44.73 1.82 9.70
C ASP A 554 44.38 1.96 8.21
N ALA A 555 44.49 3.20 7.70
CA ALA A 555 44.18 3.52 6.31
C ALA A 555 45.02 2.73 5.28
N ALA A 556 46.22 2.27 5.65
CA ALA A 556 47.09 1.50 4.75
C ALA A 556 46.49 0.12 4.43
N ASN A 557 45.69 -0.44 5.35
CA ASN A 557 44.97 -1.69 5.19
C ASN A 557 43.47 -1.48 4.94
N ALA A 558 43.07 -0.29 4.49
CA ALA A 558 41.69 0.11 4.23
C ALA A 558 40.75 0.06 5.45
N ASP A 559 41.30 0.17 6.66
CA ASP A 559 40.52 0.40 7.87
C ASP A 559 40.36 1.91 8.13
N TYR A 560 39.17 2.40 7.80
CA TYR A 560 38.80 3.81 7.89
C TYR A 560 37.95 4.15 9.11
N HIS A 561 37.94 3.28 10.13
CA HIS A 561 37.40 3.66 11.44
C HIS A 561 38.22 4.82 12.03
N LEU A 562 37.56 5.65 12.82
CA LEU A 562 38.20 6.80 13.46
C LEU A 562 39.00 6.36 14.70
N LYS A 563 40.20 6.90 14.88
CA LYS A 563 40.88 6.83 16.18
C LYS A 563 40.11 7.69 17.19
N SER A 564 40.18 7.31 18.47
CA SER A 564 39.56 8.04 19.59
C SER A 564 39.99 9.51 19.74
N THR A 565 41.06 9.92 19.08
CA THR A 565 41.56 11.30 19.04
C THR A 565 41.11 12.09 17.81
N SER A 566 40.32 11.48 16.94
CA SER A 566 39.90 12.07 15.66
C SER A 566 39.08 13.34 15.86
N PRO A 567 39.30 14.38 15.03
CA PRO A 567 38.45 15.57 15.03
C PRO A 567 37.05 15.31 14.45
N CYS A 568 36.81 14.15 13.82
CA CYS A 568 35.55 13.80 13.18
C CYS A 568 34.50 13.20 14.14
N ILE A 569 34.93 12.81 15.34
CA ILE A 569 34.05 12.25 16.37
C ILE A 569 33.14 13.36 16.94
N ASP A 570 31.85 13.07 17.06
CA ASP A 570 30.79 13.95 17.55
C ASP A 570 30.73 15.32 16.83
N ALA A 571 31.20 15.37 15.58
CA ALA A 571 31.37 16.62 14.84
C ALA A 571 30.39 16.83 13.69
N GLY A 572 29.56 15.83 13.38
CA GLY A 572 28.56 15.89 12.33
C GLY A 572 27.29 16.63 12.74
N SER A 573 26.30 16.62 11.84
CA SER A 573 24.97 17.17 12.10
C SER A 573 23.88 16.11 12.02
N ASN A 574 23.19 15.89 13.14
CA ASN A 574 22.03 15.00 13.23
C ASN A 574 20.87 15.46 12.34
N SER A 575 20.74 16.77 12.07
CA SER A 575 19.66 17.29 11.21
C SER A 575 19.86 16.97 9.73
N LEU A 576 21.08 16.58 9.35
CA LEU A 576 21.43 16.16 7.99
C LEU A 576 21.41 14.64 7.82
N LEU A 577 21.04 13.89 8.86
CA LEU A 577 20.85 12.46 8.75
C LEU A 577 19.65 12.13 7.86
N PRO A 578 19.86 11.33 6.81
CA PRO A 578 18.80 10.67 6.06
C PRO A 578 17.73 10.02 6.94
N SER A 579 16.45 10.29 6.67
CA SER A 579 15.34 9.59 7.35
C SER A 579 15.48 8.07 7.21
N GLY A 580 15.29 7.35 8.32
CA GLY A 580 15.39 5.88 8.38
C GLY A 580 16.81 5.33 8.47
N VAL A 581 17.83 6.19 8.62
CA VAL A 581 19.22 5.77 8.80
C VAL A 581 19.62 5.91 10.27
N ASP A 582 19.51 4.80 11.00
CA ASP A 582 19.82 4.68 12.43
C ASP A 582 21.11 3.89 12.70
N LYS A 583 21.71 3.32 11.66
CA LYS A 583 22.94 2.54 11.71
C LYS A 583 24.04 3.12 10.82
N ASP A 584 25.28 2.84 11.16
CA ASP A 584 26.45 3.10 10.32
C ASP A 584 26.72 1.93 9.34
N LEU A 585 27.85 2.00 8.61
CA LEU A 585 28.21 0.98 7.62
C LEU A 585 28.50 -0.40 8.26
N ASP A 586 28.94 -0.45 9.52
CA ASP A 586 29.16 -1.69 10.27
C ASP A 586 27.84 -2.27 10.83
N GLY A 587 26.73 -1.53 10.73
CA GLY A 587 25.45 -1.89 11.30
C GLY A 587 25.32 -1.54 12.79
N ASN A 588 26.25 -0.75 13.33
CA ASN A 588 26.21 -0.19 14.68
C ASN A 588 25.34 1.05 14.73
N GLN A 589 24.89 1.45 15.92
CA GLN A 589 24.05 2.64 16.09
C GLN A 589 24.77 3.91 15.61
N ARG A 590 24.09 4.74 14.83
CA ARG A 590 24.65 5.93 14.16
C ARG A 590 24.73 7.19 15.03
N ILE A 591 24.20 7.16 16.24
CA ILE A 591 24.33 8.26 17.21
C ILE A 591 24.56 7.60 18.56
N VAL A 592 25.81 7.61 19.04
CA VAL A 592 26.17 6.97 20.32
C VAL A 592 26.30 8.00 21.45
N ASN A 593 26.89 9.17 21.18
CA ASN A 593 27.15 10.21 22.19
C ASN A 593 26.38 11.52 21.93
N GLY A 594 25.20 11.41 21.33
CA GLY A 594 24.26 12.52 21.12
C GLY A 594 24.49 13.32 19.84
N THR A 595 25.67 13.24 19.24
CA THR A 595 25.98 13.79 17.91
C THR A 595 26.52 12.66 17.02
N VAL A 596 26.22 12.73 15.72
CA VAL A 596 26.75 11.79 14.73
C VAL A 596 28.21 12.12 14.37
N ASP A 597 29.01 11.09 14.12
CA ASP A 597 30.35 11.23 13.57
C ASP A 597 30.33 11.57 12.07
N ILE A 598 31.32 12.34 11.63
CA ILE A 598 31.54 12.60 10.20
C ILE A 598 32.16 11.35 9.57
N GLY A 599 31.61 10.85 8.45
CA GLY A 599 32.14 9.70 7.71
C GLY A 599 31.17 8.52 7.60
N ALA A 600 31.65 7.36 7.13
CA ALA A 600 30.84 6.15 6.97
C ALA A 600 30.59 5.36 8.27
N TYR A 601 31.47 5.54 9.27
CA TYR A 601 31.49 4.77 10.51
C TYR A 601 31.22 5.68 11.71
N GLU A 602 30.58 5.12 12.73
CA GLU A 602 30.36 5.76 14.02
C GLU A 602 31.29 5.12 15.06
N MET A 603 32.04 5.93 15.81
CA MET A 603 32.91 5.47 16.89
C MET A 603 32.06 4.85 18.00
N GLN A 604 32.33 3.58 18.30
CA GLN A 604 31.73 2.86 19.43
C GLN A 604 32.68 2.94 20.63
N TRP A 605 32.17 3.30 21.82
CA TRP A 605 32.96 3.52 23.04
C TRP A 605 33.13 2.26 23.89
#